data_AF-A0A2N1N8Y0-F1
#
_entry.id   AF-A0A2N1N8Y0-F1
#
_cell.length_a   1.000
_cell.length_b   1.000
_cell.length_c   1.000
_cell.angle_alpha   90.00
_cell.angle_beta   90.00
_cell.angle_gamma   90.00
#
_symmetry.space_group_name_H-M   'P 1'
#
loop_
_entity.id
_entity.type
_entity.pdbx_description
1 polymer ?
#
loop_
_entity_poly.entity_id
_entity_poly.type
_entity_poly.pdbx_seq_one_letter_code
_entity_poly.pdbx_strand_id
1 'polypeptide(L)' 'MQLPKDFREGDSLDYMFETVRREIRQLTGEKIGKGTVKSFYYGEGSPKYDIVMLIMRWVNNKEYSDSVNNNAE' A
#
# COMPACT_ATOMS: atom_id res chain seq x y z
N MET A 1 13.74 1.76 -22.54
CA MET A 1 12.88 0.56 -22.47
C MET A 1 11.59 0.91 -23.19
N GLN A 2 11.34 0.33 -24.37
CA GLN A 2 10.11 0.56 -25.15
C GLN A 2 9.14 -0.57 -24.82
N LEU A 3 7.95 -0.20 -24.32
CA LEU A 3 6.90 -1.16 -24.03
C LEU A 3 6.29 -1.68 -25.35
N PRO A 4 6.01 -2.99 -25.46
CA PRO A 4 5.46 -3.59 -26.68
C PRO A 4 4.05 -3.05 -27.00
N LYS A 5 3.71 -3.05 -28.30
CA LYS A 5 2.52 -2.41 -28.90
C LYS A 5 1.15 -2.95 -28.43
N ASP A 6 1.13 -3.97 -27.59
CA ASP A 6 -0.08 -4.59 -27.02
C ASP A 6 -0.17 -4.44 -25.49
N PHE A 7 0.47 -3.42 -24.92
CA PHE A 7 0.29 -3.10 -23.50
C PHE A 7 -1.11 -2.52 -23.29
N ARG A 8 -2.09 -3.38 -23.01
CA ARG A 8 -3.44 -2.95 -22.69
C ARG A 8 -3.38 -2.17 -21.37
N GLU A 9 -4.11 -1.07 -21.30
CA GLU A 9 -4.19 -0.23 -20.10
C GLU A 9 -4.58 -1.04 -18.85
N GLY A 10 -5.37 -2.10 -19.04
CA GLY A 10 -5.68 -3.10 -18.01
C GLY A 10 -4.48 -3.88 -17.48
N ASP A 11 -3.53 -4.28 -18.33
CA ASP A 11 -2.32 -5.02 -17.93
C ASP A 11 -1.35 -4.10 -17.15
N SER A 12 -1.33 -2.80 -17.50
CA SER A 12 -0.59 -1.76 -16.77
C SER A 12 -1.12 -1.54 -15.36
N LEU A 13 -2.44 -1.38 -15.23
CA LEU A 13 -3.11 -1.17 -13.94
C LEU A 13 -3.00 -2.39 -13.04
N ASP A 14 -3.10 -3.59 -13.61
CA ASP A 14 -2.99 -4.85 -12.90
C ASP A 14 -1.61 -5.01 -12.23
N TYR A 15 -0.54 -4.65 -12.95
CA TYR A 15 0.82 -4.60 -12.45
C TYR A 15 1.01 -3.52 -11.37
N MET A 16 0.47 -2.31 -11.59
CA MET A 16 0.54 -1.22 -10.62
C MET A 16 -0.14 -1.60 -9.30
N PHE A 17 -1.33 -2.20 -9.33
CA PHE A 17 -2.04 -2.62 -8.13
C PHE A 17 -1.28 -3.71 -7.36
N GLU A 18 -0.66 -4.67 -8.05
CA GLU A 18 0.17 -5.68 -7.38
C GLU A 18 1.45 -5.09 -6.78
N THR A 19 2.02 -4.07 -7.41
CA THR A 19 3.19 -3.36 -6.88
C THR A 19 2.84 -2.64 -5.57
N VAL A 20 1.79 -1.82 -5.58
CA VAL A 20 1.31 -1.10 -4.37
C VAL A 20 0.94 -2.08 -3.26
N ARG A 21 0.28 -3.19 -3.60
CA ARG A 21 -0.05 -4.25 -2.65
C ARG A 21 1.20 -4.83 -1.97
N ARG A 22 2.28 -5.05 -2.73
CA ARG A 22 3.55 -5.56 -2.18
C ARG A 22 4.22 -4.54 -1.28
N GLU A 23 4.26 -3.27 -1.67
CA GLU A 23 4.84 -2.20 -0.84
C GLU A 23 4.09 -2.03 0.48
N ILE A 24 2.75 -2.03 0.46
CA ILE A 24 1.96 -1.96 1.70
C ILE A 24 2.26 -3.14 2.62
N ARG A 25 2.40 -4.35 2.07
CA ARG A 25 2.79 -5.53 2.87
C ARG A 25 4.21 -5.40 3.43
N GLN A 26 5.15 -4.84 2.68
CA GLN A 26 6.52 -4.64 3.16
C GLN A 26 6.58 -3.60 4.26
N LEU A 27 5.80 -2.52 4.15
CA LEU A 27 5.70 -1.48 5.16
C LEU A 27 4.99 -2.02 6.40
N THR A 28 3.75 -2.44 6.26
CA THR A 28 2.85 -2.71 7.40
C THR A 28 2.89 -4.15 7.92
N GLY A 29 3.42 -5.09 7.15
CA GLY A 29 3.30 -6.54 7.38
C GLY A 29 1.94 -7.14 6.98
N GLU A 30 0.94 -6.31 6.71
CA GLU A 30 -0.44 -6.72 6.48
C GLU A 30 -0.68 -7.15 5.02
N LYS A 31 -1.45 -8.22 4.83
CA LYS A 31 -1.84 -8.70 3.50
C LYS A 31 -3.18 -8.11 3.11
N ILE A 32 -3.18 -7.16 2.17
CA ILE A 32 -4.40 -6.62 1.58
C ILE A 32 -4.75 -7.32 0.26
N GLY A 33 -6.03 -7.27 -0.13
CA GLY A 33 -6.49 -7.76 -1.43
C GLY A 33 -6.19 -6.75 -2.55
N LYS A 34 -6.01 -7.25 -3.78
CA LYS A 34 -5.86 -6.39 -4.96
C LYS A 34 -7.10 -5.52 -5.21
N GLY A 35 -8.28 -6.07 -4.94
CA GLY A 35 -9.55 -5.32 -4.99
C GLY A 35 -9.56 -4.11 -4.06
N THR A 36 -8.96 -4.21 -2.87
CA THR A 36 -8.81 -3.09 -1.92
C THR A 36 -7.96 -1.97 -2.52
N VAL A 37 -6.83 -2.30 -3.15
CA VAL A 37 -5.96 -1.32 -3.82
C VAL A 37 -6.67 -0.66 -5.01
N LYS A 38 -7.40 -1.45 -5.80
CA LYS A 38 -8.20 -0.96 -6.92
C LYS A 38 -9.30 0.00 -6.43
N SER A 39 -10.03 -0.38 -5.38
CA SER A 39 -11.06 0.47 -4.77
C SER A 39 -10.48 1.77 -4.20
N PHE A 40 -9.30 1.72 -3.57
CA PHE A 40 -8.60 2.95 -3.15
C PHE A 40 -8.24 3.85 -4.34
N TYR A 41 -7.71 3.28 -5.42
CA TYR A 41 -7.33 4.02 -6.63
C TYR A 41 -8.51 4.74 -7.29
N TYR A 42 -9.67 4.08 -7.39
CA TYR A 42 -10.88 4.69 -7.94
C TYR A 42 -11.71 5.47 -6.91
N GLY A 43 -11.28 5.50 -5.64
CA GLY A 43 -12.02 6.15 -4.55
C GLY A 43 -13.36 5.49 -4.22
N GLU A 44 -13.52 4.21 -4.52
CA GLU A 44 -14.75 3.44 -4.32
C GLU A 44 -14.81 2.83 -2.91
N GLY A 45 -15.94 3.02 -2.24
CA GLY A 45 -16.31 2.32 -1.01
C GLY A 45 -15.48 2.64 0.24
N SER A 46 -15.66 1.81 1.27
CA SER A 46 -14.90 1.83 2.53
C SER A 46 -13.40 1.46 2.44
N PRO A 47 -12.91 0.66 1.46
CA PRO A 47 -11.51 0.24 1.40
C PRO A 47 -10.49 1.38 1.35
N LYS A 48 -10.93 2.59 0.94
CA LYS A 48 -10.11 3.81 1.00
C LYS A 48 -9.66 4.13 2.42
N TYR A 49 -10.58 4.06 3.37
CA TYR A 49 -10.31 4.38 4.78
C TYR A 49 -9.50 3.28 5.45
N ASP A 50 -9.73 2.03 5.09
CA ASP A 50 -8.98 0.89 5.64
C ASP A 50 -7.48 0.97 5.29
N ILE A 51 -7.14 1.27 4.03
CA ILE A 51 -5.73 1.43 3.62
C ILE A 51 -5.07 2.62 4.33
N VAL A 52 -5.75 3.77 4.41
CA VAL A 52 -5.20 4.95 5.11
C VAL A 52 -5.01 4.64 6.60
N MET A 53 -5.96 3.96 7.23
CA MET A 53 -5.87 3.57 8.64
C MET A 53 -4.72 2.61 8.88
N LEU A 54 -4.48 1.64 7.97
CA LEU A 54 -3.34 0.73 8.05
C LEU A 54 -2.00 1.47 7.99
N ILE A 55 -1.87 2.44 7.08
CA ILE A 55 -0.66 3.25 6.95
C ILE A 55 -0.46 4.13 8.19
N MET A 56 -1.51 4.84 8.65
CA MET A 56 -1.44 5.67 9.85
C MET A 56 -1.08 4.86 11.09
N ARG A 57 -1.66 3.66 11.26
CA ARG A 57 -1.33 2.76 12.37
C ARG A 57 0.15 2.34 12.32
N TRP A 58 0.68 2.06 11.14
CA TRP A 58 2.10 1.74 10.98
C TRP A 58 3.01 2.93 11.33
N VAL A 59 2.69 4.14 10.87
CA VAL A 59 3.46 5.37 11.18
C VAL A 59 3.50 5.60 12.70
N ASN A 60 2.35 5.55 13.37
CA ASN A 60 2.27 5.74 14.82
C ASN A 60 3.06 4.68 15.60
N ASN A 61 3.00 3.42 15.16
CA ASN A 61 3.77 2.34 15.79
C ASN A 61 5.28 2.53 15.61
N LYS A 62 5.70 3.04 14.44
CA LYS A 62 7.11 3.34 14.16
C LYS A 62 7.62 4.53 14.97
N GLU A 63 6.85 5.62 15.03
CA GLU A 63 7.21 6.76 15.89
C GLU A 63 7.32 6.35 17.36
N TYR A 64 6.42 5.50 17.84
CA TYR A 64 6.50 4.95 19.18
C TYR A 64 7.76 4.09 19.38
N SER A 65 8.08 3.17 18.46
CA SER A 65 9.29 2.34 18.58
C SER A 65 10.57 3.17 18.54
N ASP A 66 10.62 4.18 17.67
CA ASP A 66 11.79 5.06 17.55
C ASP A 66 11.94 5.90 18.83
N SER A 67 10.85 6.36 19.44
CA SER A 67 10.87 7.09 20.72
C SER A 67 11.38 6.26 21.90
N VAL A 68 11.04 4.97 21.94
CA VAL A 68 11.49 4.00 22.97
C VAL A 68 12.93 3.55 22.75
N ASN A 69 13.46 3.69 21.53
CA ASN A 69 14.86 3.39 21.24
C ASN A 69 15.77 4.56 21.62
N ASN A 70 15.29 5.81 21.50
CA ASN A 70 16.08 7.03 21.78
C ASN A 70 16.21 7.38 23.26
N ASN A 71 15.47 6.73 24.16
CA ASN A 71 15.51 6.94 25.61
C ASN A 71 16.13 5.76 26.38
N ALA A 72 16.75 4.82 25.66
CA ALA A 72 17.54 3.72 26.21
C ALA A 72 19.06 4.00 26.24
N GLU A 73 19.48 5.25 25.99
CA GLU A 73 20.84 5.77 26.21
C GLU A 73 21.06 6.31 27.63
#